data_AF-A0A925DVQ0-F1
#
_entry.id   AF-A0A925DVQ0-F1
#
_cell.length_a   1.000
_cell.length_b   1.000
_cell.length_c   1.000
_cell.angle_alpha   90.00
_cell.angle_beta   90.00
_cell.angle_gamma   90.00
#
_symmetry.space_group_name_H-M   'P 1'
#
loop_
_entity.id
_entity.type
_entity.pdbx_description
1 polymer ?
#
loop_
_entity_poly.entity_id
_entity_poly.type
_entity_poly.pdbx_seq_one_letter_code
_entity_poly.pdbx_strand_id
1 'polypeptide(L)'
;MADFVNEPVPGGESFVQLHQRTSQFLELLGKSKYASIIIITHAGVVRSITSNVKQTLLKDAFAITCDYGSVTKLKLKLVKNSGNII
;
A
#
# COMPACT_ATOMS: atom_id res chain seq x y z
N MET A 1 -21.20 0.46 -4.54
CA MET A 1 -20.58 -0.03 -3.29
C MET A 1 -20.95 0.96 -2.20
N ALA A 2 -21.36 0.52 -1.00
CA ALA A 2 -21.32 1.40 0.17
C ALA A 2 -19.90 1.95 0.35
N ASP A 3 -19.72 3.02 1.14
CA ASP A 3 -18.43 3.67 1.38
C ASP A 3 -17.39 2.72 1.99
N PHE A 4 -16.76 1.88 1.16
CA PHE A 4 -15.77 0.88 1.57
C PHE A 4 -14.48 1.53 2.06
N VAL A 5 -14.28 2.82 1.77
CA VAL A 5 -13.10 3.57 2.20
C VAL A 5 -13.18 3.78 3.70
N ASN A 6 -14.32 4.29 4.17
CA ASN A 6 -14.48 4.72 5.55
C ASN A 6 -15.27 3.71 6.41
N GLU A 7 -16.26 3.03 5.83
CA GLU A 7 -17.14 2.13 6.57
C GLU A 7 -16.54 0.73 6.69
N PRO A 8 -16.37 0.20 7.92
CA PRO A 8 -15.93 -1.16 8.12
C PRO A 8 -17.09 -2.14 7.87
N VAL A 9 -16.75 -3.36 7.44
CA VAL A 9 -17.70 -4.48 7.53
C VAL A 9 -17.88 -4.88 9.00
N PRO A 10 -19.03 -5.49 9.39
CA PRO A 10 -19.25 -5.92 10.78
C PRO A 10 -18.11 -6.80 11.31
N GLY A 11 -17.44 -6.35 12.37
CA GLY A 11 -16.29 -7.05 12.97
C GLY A 11 -15.00 -7.04 12.14
N GLY A 12 -14.96 -6.31 11.02
CA GLY A 12 -13.80 -6.19 10.15
C GLY A 12 -13.19 -4.80 10.12
N GLU A 13 -12.34 -4.57 9.11
CA GLU A 13 -11.65 -3.30 8.87
C GLU A 13 -12.26 -2.56 7.67
N SER A 14 -12.23 -1.23 7.72
CA SER A 14 -12.44 -0.39 6.53
C SER A 14 -11.17 -0.31 5.69
N PHE A 15 -11.28 0.15 4.45
CA PHE A 15 -10.10 0.23 3.59
C PHE A 15 -9.11 1.30 4.06
N VAL A 16 -9.54 2.36 4.75
CA VAL A 16 -8.62 3.33 5.38
C VAL A 16 -7.80 2.69 6.53
N GLN A 17 -8.40 1.81 7.32
CA GLN A 17 -7.69 1.08 8.38
C GLN A 17 -6.66 0.11 7.79
N LEU A 18 -7.05 -0.64 6.75
CA LEU A 18 -6.12 -1.48 5.98
C LEU A 18 -4.98 -0.64 5.39
N HIS A 19 -5.30 0.53 4.85
CA HIS A 19 -4.32 1.45 4.28
C HIS A 19 -3.32 1.95 5.31
N GLN A 20 -3.78 2.31 6.51
CA GLN A 20 -2.91 2.74 7.59
C GLN A 20 -1.89 1.66 7.98
N ARG A 21 -2.35 0.43 8.28
CA ARG A 21 -1.43 -0.65 8.71
C ARG A 21 -0.44 -1.06 7.61
N THR A 22 -0.86 -1.02 6.35
CA THR A 22 0.01 -1.38 5.22
C THR A 22 1.02 -0.27 4.89
N SER A 23 0.67 0.99 5.09
CA SER A 23 1.57 2.13 4.98
C SER A 23 2.65 2.09 6.06
N GLN A 24 2.27 1.83 7.31
CA GLN A 24 3.21 1.65 8.42
C GLN A 24 4.19 0.49 8.16
N PHE A 25 3.70 -0.62 7.62
CA PHE A 25 4.57 -1.72 7.21
C PHE A 25 5.57 -1.30 6.14
N LEU A 26 5.15 -0.53 5.13
CA LEU A 26 6.04 -0.03 4.08
C LEU A 26 7.13 0.91 4.63
N GLU A 27 6.79 1.75 5.60
CA GLU A 27 7.77 2.60 6.31
C GLU A 27 8.82 1.77 7.06
N LEU A 28 8.41 0.69 7.72
CA LEU A 28 9.33 -0.24 8.38
C LEU A 28 10.27 -0.91 7.37
N LEU A 29 9.75 -1.32 6.21
CA LEU A 29 10.57 -1.88 5.12
C LEU A 29 11.56 -0.86 4.59
N GLY A 30 11.17 0.42 4.50
CA GLY A 30 12.06 1.52 4.10
C GLY A 30 13.24 1.75 5.04
N LYS A 31 13.14 1.32 6.31
CA LYS A 31 14.22 1.34 7.31
C LYS A 31 15.09 0.09 7.29
N SER A 32 14.72 -0.93 6.50
CA SER A 32 15.49 -2.17 6.40
C SER A 32 16.75 -1.99 5.56
N LYS A 33 17.73 -2.89 5.72
CA LYS A 33 18.97 -2.92 4.92
C LYS A 33 18.81 -3.62 3.57
N TYR A 34 17.61 -4.08 3.23
CA TYR A 34 17.37 -4.90 2.03
C TYR A 34 17.15 -4.02 0.80
N ALA A 35 17.92 -4.27 -0.25
CA ALA A 35 17.78 -3.55 -1.53
C ALA A 35 16.63 -4.08 -2.40
N SER A 36 16.13 -5.28 -2.12
CA SER A 36 15.03 -5.91 -2.85
C SER A 36 14.22 -6.78 -1.90
N ILE A 37 12.90 -6.62 -1.96
CA ILE A 37 11.95 -7.24 -1.02
C ILE A 37 10.81 -7.83 -1.84
N ILE A 38 10.41 -9.06 -1.50
CA ILE A 38 9.23 -9.72 -2.05
C ILE A 38 8.17 -9.77 -0.95
N ILE A 39 6.95 -9.36 -1.29
CA ILE A 39 5.79 -9.37 -0.38
C ILE A 39 4.72 -10.25 -1.02
N ILE A 40 4.28 -11.29 -0.32
CA ILE A 40 3.21 -12.20 -0.77
C ILE A 40 1.98 -11.91 0.07
N THR A 41 0.88 -11.50 -0.55
CA THR A 41 -0.32 -11.01 0.17
C THR A 41 -1.57 -11.01 -0.73
N HIS A 42 -2.68 -10.51 -0.19
CA HIS A 42 -3.97 -10.42 -0.86
C HIS A 42 -4.13 -9.12 -1.66
N ALA A 43 -5.07 -9.11 -2.62
CA ALA A 43 -5.30 -7.98 -3.53
C ALA A 43 -5.56 -6.64 -2.82
N GLY A 44 -6.27 -6.65 -1.68
CA GLY A 44 -6.53 -5.41 -0.90
C GLY A 44 -5.24 -4.75 -0.41
N VAL A 45 -4.27 -5.53 0.06
CA VAL A 45 -2.96 -5.04 0.49
C VAL A 45 -2.14 -4.55 -0.70
N VAL A 46 -2.14 -5.29 -1.82
CA VAL A 46 -1.47 -4.87 -3.06
C VAL A 46 -2.00 -3.53 -3.56
N ARG A 47 -3.33 -3.36 -3.62
CA ARG A 47 -3.98 -2.11 -4.01
C ARG A 47 -3.65 -0.97 -3.08
N SER A 48 -3.69 -1.22 -1.76
CA SER A 48 -3.35 -0.20 -0.76
C SER A 48 -1.90 0.29 -0.90
N ILE A 49 -0.93 -0.64 -0.95
CA ILE A 49 0.49 -0.30 -1.11
C ILE A 49 0.71 0.45 -2.43
N THR A 50 0.11 -0.05 -3.52
CA THR A 50 0.22 0.61 -4.84
C THR A 50 -0.39 2.01 -4.81
N SER A 51 -1.51 2.20 -4.12
CA SER A 51 -2.17 3.51 -3.97
C SER A 51 -1.32 4.47 -3.14
N ASN A 52 -0.69 4.01 -2.06
CA ASN A 52 0.28 4.79 -1.28
C ASN A 52 1.42 5.28 -2.19
N VAL A 53 2.05 4.37 -2.93
CA VAL A 53 3.22 4.69 -3.76
C VAL A 53 2.87 5.59 -4.95
N LYS A 54 1.69 5.39 -5.56
CA LYS A 54 1.23 6.19 -6.70
C LYS A 54 0.43 7.44 -6.31
N GLN A 55 0.21 7.67 -5.01
CA GLN A 55 -0.65 8.76 -4.50
C GLN A 55 -2.06 8.72 -5.11
N THR A 56 -2.62 7.52 -5.27
CA THR A 56 -3.99 7.31 -5.78
C THR A 56 -4.98 7.50 -4.64
N LEU A 57 -6.11 8.17 -4.91
CA LEU A 57 -7.18 8.30 -3.92
C LEU A 57 -7.74 6.92 -3.56
N LEU A 58 -8.02 6.68 -2.26
CA LEU A 58 -8.47 5.37 -1.78
C LEU A 58 -9.78 4.91 -2.42
N LYS A 59 -10.69 5.84 -2.74
CA LYS A 59 -11.93 5.55 -3.47
C LYS A 59 -11.68 4.97 -4.87
N ASP A 60 -10.53 5.27 -5.47
CA ASP A 60 -10.14 4.84 -6.82
C ASP A 60 -9.22 3.61 -6.78
N ALA A 61 -8.83 3.13 -5.60
CA ALA A 61 -7.86 2.03 -5.44
C ALA A 61 -8.31 0.72 -6.09
N PHE A 62 -9.62 0.49 -6.21
CA PHE A 62 -10.17 -0.71 -6.85
C PHE A 62 -10.08 -0.69 -8.38
N ALA A 63 -9.77 0.45 -9.00
CA ALA A 63 -9.41 0.53 -10.42
C ALA A 63 -8.03 -0.10 -10.71
N ILE A 64 -7.21 -0.30 -9.68
CA ILE A 64 -5.93 -1.01 -9.80
C ILE A 64 -6.22 -2.50 -9.94
N THR A 65 -5.93 -3.03 -11.13
CA THR A 65 -6.07 -4.46 -11.46
C THR A 65 -5.03 -5.27 -10.69
N CYS A 66 -5.46 -6.39 -10.12
CA CYS A 66 -4.61 -7.32 -9.38
C CYS A 66 -5.19 -8.72 -9.59
N ASP A 67 -4.80 -9.34 -10.70
CA ASP A 67 -5.27 -10.68 -11.05
C ASP A 67 -4.67 -11.73 -10.12
N TYR A 68 -5.31 -12.90 -10.06
CA TYR A 68 -4.81 -14.02 -9.27
C TYR A 68 -3.40 -14.42 -9.71
N GLY A 69 -2.45 -14.47 -8.78
CA GLY A 69 -1.04 -14.78 -9.07
C GLY A 69 -0.28 -13.68 -9.80
N SER A 70 -0.86 -12.49 -9.99
CA SER A 70 -0.19 -11.37 -10.64
C SER A 70 0.98 -10.82 -9.80
N VAL A 71 1.96 -10.22 -10.49
CA VAL A 71 3.13 -9.60 -9.86
C VAL A 71 3.10 -8.09 -10.09
N THR A 72 3.02 -7.33 -8.99
CA THR A 72 3.14 -5.86 -9.03
C THR A 72 4.57 -5.47 -8.65
N LYS A 73 5.31 -4.88 -9.60
CA LYS A 73 6.67 -4.38 -9.37
C LYS A 73 6.65 -2.89 -9.05
N LEU A 74 7.21 -2.52 -7.91
CA LEU A 74 7.34 -1.13 -7.47
C LEU A 74 8.82 -0.76 -7.37
N LYS A 75 9.19 0.43 -7.85
CA LYS A 75 10.51 1.03 -7.64
C LYS A 75 10.35 2.23 -6.74
N LEU A 76 10.87 2.12 -5.51
CA LEU A 76 10.84 3.19 -4.53
C LEU A 76 12.21 3.86 -4.49
N LYS A 77 12.23 5.19 -4.55
CA LYS A 77 13.42 5.95 -4.15
C LYS A 77 13.43 5.94 -2.63
N LEU A 78 14.27 5.08 -2.03
CA LEU A 78 14.52 5.16 -0.60
C LEU A 78 15.25 6.48 -0.34
N VAL A 79 14.52 7.46 0.19
CA VAL A 79 15.13 8.69 0.70
C VAL A 79 15.94 8.28 1.92
N LYS A 80 17.27 8.23 1.79
CA LYS A 80 18.14 8.19 2.96
C LYS A 80 17.90 9.49 3.69
N ASN A 81 17.50 9.42 4.96
CA ASN A 81 17.35 10.59 5.79
C ASN A 81 18.72 11.26 5.93
N SER A 82 18.98 12.23 5.08
CA SER A 82 20.07 13.18 5.14
C SER A 82 19.43 14.45 4.61
N GLY A 83 19.26 15.41 5.53
CA GLY A 83 18.43 16.60 5.33
C GLY A 83 18.68 17.30 4.00
N ASN A 84 17.60 17.92 3.51
CA ASN A 84 17.46 18.71 2.29
C ASN A 84 17.22 17.93 0.99
N ILE A 85 16.01 18.14 0.46
CA ILE A 85 15.64 17.89 -0.94
C ILE A 85 15.28 19.26 -1.54
N ILE A 86 15.95 19.60 -2.64
CA ILE A 86 15.41 20.40 -3.75
C ILE A 86 14.91 19.42 -4.81
#